data_AF-A0AA89C516-F1
#
_entry.id   AF-A0AA89C516-F1
#
_cell.length_a   1.000
_cell.length_b   1.000
_cell.length_c   1.000
_cell.angle_alpha   90.00
_cell.angle_beta   90.00
_cell.angle_gamma   90.00
#
_symmetry.space_group_name_H-M   'P 1'
#
loop_
_entity.id
_entity.type
_entity.pdbx_description
1 polymer ?
#
loop_
_entity_poly.entity_id
_entity_poly.type
_entity_poly.pdbx_seq_one_letter_code
_entity_poly.pdbx_strand_id
1 'polypeptide(L)'
;MIETFKILAGIYDSKVTSGLFERVTSSYTRGHNLKIAKKRSNLDVRKNFFTNRVVDLWNSLPNYIISAKNVKTFENRLDRYWEHHPMYFDHEADYCAINIKAHQPGQKSTAEVEPNTEEPAMLLLSEQT
;
A
#
# COMPACT_ATOMS: atom_id res chain seq x y z
N MET A 1 -0.93 -13.94 1.14
CA MET A 1 -0.04 -12.95 0.48
C MET A 1 1.13 -13.59 -0.23
N ILE A 2 1.90 -14.46 0.44
CA ILE A 2 3.05 -15.16 -0.18
C ILE A 2 2.63 -15.95 -1.43
N GLU A 3 1.54 -16.71 -1.33
CA GLU A 3 1.01 -17.47 -2.47
C GLU A 3 0.61 -16.57 -3.65
N THR A 4 -0.01 -15.42 -3.37
CA THR A 4 -0.34 -14.41 -4.38
C THR A 4 0.93 -13.89 -5.07
N PHE A 5 1.99 -13.63 -4.31
CA PHE A 5 3.28 -13.23 -4.87
C PHE A 5 3.86 -14.33 -5.78
N LYS A 6 3.89 -15.59 -5.35
CA LYS A 6 4.39 -16.71 -6.15
C LYS A 6 3.62 -16.88 -7.47
N ILE A 7 2.29 -16.73 -7.42
CA ILE A 7 1.43 -16.78 -8.61
C ILE A 7 1.77 -15.63 -9.57
N LEU A 8 1.85 -14.39 -9.06
CA LEU A 8 2.08 -13.20 -9.89
C LEU A 8 3.51 -13.07 -10.40
N ALA A 9 4.49 -13.58 -9.65
CA ALA A 9 5.90 -13.61 -10.04
C ALA A 9 6.20 -14.72 -11.07
N GLY A 10 5.22 -15.57 -11.40
CA GLY A 10 5.40 -16.67 -12.36
C GLY A 10 6.26 -17.82 -11.83
N ILE A 11 6.33 -18.00 -10.51
CA ILE A 11 7.06 -19.11 -9.88
C ILE A 11 6.29 -20.42 -10.03
N TYR A 12 4.95 -20.34 -10.03
CA TYR A 12 4.08 -21.48 -10.29
C TYR A 12 3.82 -21.69 -11.79
N ASP A 13 3.43 -22.91 -12.14
CA ASP A 13 3.07 -23.25 -13.53
C ASP A 13 1.92 -22.35 -14.01
N SER A 14 2.14 -21.73 -15.17
CA SER A 14 1.17 -20.89 -15.86
C SER A 14 -0.12 -21.65 -16.18
N LYS A 15 -0.06 -22.95 -16.46
CA LYS A 15 -1.24 -23.77 -16.76
C LYS A 15 -2.24 -23.81 -15.61
N VAL A 16 -1.75 -23.86 -14.37
CA VAL A 16 -2.58 -23.94 -13.16
C VAL A 16 -3.03 -22.55 -12.70
N THR A 17 -2.21 -21.54 -12.96
CA THR A 17 -2.45 -20.18 -12.46
C THR A 17 -3.22 -19.29 -13.45
N SER A 18 -3.30 -19.70 -14.72
CA SER A 18 -4.07 -19.01 -15.75
C SER A 18 -5.53 -18.84 -15.32
N GLY A 19 -5.99 -17.59 -15.26
CA GLY A 19 -7.37 -17.25 -14.90
C GLY A 19 -7.66 -17.05 -13.40
N LEU A 20 -6.71 -17.34 -12.50
CA LEU A 20 -6.87 -17.08 -11.06
C LEU A 20 -6.97 -15.58 -10.77
N PHE A 21 -6.02 -14.81 -11.31
CA PHE A 21 -5.94 -13.37 -11.14
C PHE A 21 -5.89 -12.66 -12.48
N GLU A 22 -6.57 -11.53 -12.55
CA GLU A 22 -6.57 -10.63 -13.70
C GLU A 22 -5.85 -9.34 -13.31
N ARG A 23 -4.91 -8.86 -14.12
CA ARG A 23 -4.21 -7.60 -13.83
C ARG A 23 -5.02 -6.42 -14.31
N VAL A 24 -5.02 -5.35 -13.52
CA VAL A 24 -5.63 -4.08 -13.94
C VAL A 24 -4.77 -3.47 -15.05
N THR A 25 -5.36 -3.23 -16.23
CA THR A 25 -4.67 -2.65 -17.39
C THR A 25 -4.58 -1.11 -17.31
N SER A 26 -5.43 -0.47 -16.50
CA SER A 26 -5.47 0.98 -16.36
C SER A 26 -4.66 1.48 -15.17
N SER A 27 -3.54 2.15 -15.46
CA SER A 27 -2.61 2.72 -14.48
C SER A 27 -2.96 4.16 -14.13
N TYR A 28 -4.22 4.47 -13.77
CA TYR A 28 -4.61 5.84 -13.38
C TYR A 28 -3.89 6.25 -12.08
N THR A 29 -2.67 6.77 -12.28
CA THR A 29 -1.75 7.60 -11.47
C THR A 29 -1.55 7.34 -9.97
N ARG A 30 -2.18 6.33 -9.35
CA ARG A 30 -2.02 6.03 -7.92
C ARG A 30 -1.95 4.51 -7.64
N GLY A 31 -0.85 4.09 -7.03
CA GLY A 31 -0.58 2.70 -6.60
C GLY A 31 0.60 2.04 -7.32
N HIS A 32 0.74 0.72 -7.15
CA HIS A 32 1.79 -0.08 -7.79
C HIS A 32 1.32 -0.68 -9.13
N ASN A 33 2.28 -1.16 -9.93
CA ASN A 33 2.08 -1.71 -11.29
C ASN A 33 1.62 -3.18 -11.34
N LEU A 34 1.41 -3.82 -10.19
CA LEU A 34 1.00 -5.24 -10.09
C LEU A 34 -0.40 -5.40 -9.49
N LYS A 35 -1.29 -4.42 -9.69
CA LYS A 35 -2.66 -4.46 -9.15
C LYS A 35 -3.49 -5.57 -9.79
N ILE A 36 -4.32 -6.19 -8.96
CA ILE A 36 -5.22 -7.28 -9.36
C ILE A 36 -6.65 -6.73 -9.41
N ALA A 37 -7.40 -7.10 -10.45
CA ALA A 37 -8.82 -6.79 -10.58
C ALA A 37 -9.65 -7.70 -9.66
N LYS A 38 -10.51 -7.10 -8.84
CA LYS A 38 -11.41 -7.83 -7.96
C LYS A 38 -12.64 -8.30 -8.74
N LYS A 39 -12.87 -9.62 -8.78
CA LYS A 39 -14.09 -10.20 -9.38
C LYS A 39 -15.27 -9.95 -8.45
N ARG A 40 -16.36 -9.35 -8.95
CA ARG A 40 -17.59 -9.19 -8.18
C ARG A 40 -18.20 -10.57 -7.91
N SER A 41 -18.65 -10.78 -6.68
CA SER A 41 -19.37 -11.97 -6.26
C SER A 41 -20.59 -11.53 -5.46
N ASN A 42 -21.76 -12.06 -5.83
CA ASN A 42 -23.01 -11.78 -5.11
C ASN A 42 -23.25 -12.78 -3.96
N LEU A 43 -22.49 -13.88 -3.92
CA LEU A 43 -22.63 -14.90 -2.88
C LEU A 43 -21.61 -14.66 -1.75
N ASP A 44 -22.11 -14.65 -0.52
CA ASP A 44 -21.31 -14.42 0.69
C ASP A 44 -20.23 -15.47 0.92
N VAL A 45 -20.44 -16.69 0.44
CA VAL A 45 -19.43 -17.75 0.51
C VAL A 45 -18.28 -17.47 -0.46
N ARG A 46 -18.59 -16.99 -1.67
CA ARG A 46 -17.60 -16.77 -2.74
C ARG A 46 -16.78 -15.49 -2.57
N LYS A 47 -17.26 -14.49 -1.81
CA LYS A 47 -16.42 -13.34 -1.40
C LYS A 47 -15.28 -13.76 -0.47
N ASN A 48 -15.46 -14.85 0.29
CA ASN A 48 -14.46 -15.39 1.22
C ASN A 48 -13.43 -16.31 0.55
N PHE A 49 -13.55 -16.56 -0.76
CA PHE A 49 -12.58 -17.37 -1.48
C PHE A 49 -11.24 -16.65 -1.59
N PHE A 50 -10.16 -17.43 -1.62
CA PHE A 50 -8.78 -16.93 -1.71
C PHE A 50 -8.61 -15.86 -2.80
N THR A 51 -9.12 -16.13 -4.00
CA THR A 51 -8.97 -15.26 -5.18
C THR A 51 -9.70 -13.93 -5.06
N ASN A 52 -10.68 -13.80 -4.16
CA ASN A 52 -11.39 -12.54 -3.92
C ASN A 52 -10.90 -11.82 -2.66
N ARG A 53 -10.69 -12.54 -1.55
CA ARG A 53 -10.26 -11.94 -0.27
C ARG A 53 -8.88 -11.29 -0.36
N VAL A 54 -7.98 -11.87 -1.15
CA VAL A 54 -6.59 -11.41 -1.19
C VAL A 54 -6.39 -10.15 -2.04
N VAL A 55 -7.38 -9.79 -2.87
CA VAL A 55 -7.24 -8.69 -3.84
C VAL A 55 -7.13 -7.34 -3.15
N ASP A 56 -7.96 -7.07 -2.15
CA ASP A 56 -7.93 -5.77 -1.47
C ASP A 56 -6.64 -5.60 -0.67
N LEU A 57 -6.23 -6.65 0.04
CA LEU A 57 -4.97 -6.71 0.75
C LEU A 57 -3.78 -6.49 -0.19
N TRP A 58 -3.76 -7.18 -1.32
CA TRP A 58 -2.71 -7.03 -2.32
C TRP A 58 -2.62 -5.61 -2.87
N ASN A 59 -3.77 -5.04 -3.26
CA ASN A 59 -3.82 -3.69 -3.84
C ASN A 59 -3.52 -2.57 -2.82
N SER A 60 -3.59 -2.87 -1.53
CA SER A 60 -3.23 -1.94 -0.44
C SER A 60 -1.75 -1.92 -0.11
N LEU A 61 -0.99 -2.93 -0.58
CA LEU A 61 0.42 -3.02 -0.27
C LEU A 61 1.19 -1.90 -0.99
N PRO A 62 2.17 -1.29 -0.32
CA PRO A 62 3.03 -0.30 -0.93
C PRO A 62 3.98 -0.92 -1.97
N ASN A 63 4.36 -0.11 -2.96
CA ASN A 63 5.17 -0.57 -4.10
C ASN A 63 6.52 -1.19 -3.70
N TYR A 64 7.16 -0.71 -2.62
CA TYR A 64 8.45 -1.22 -2.18
C TYR A 64 8.39 -2.68 -1.70
N ILE A 65 7.24 -3.16 -1.22
CA ILE A 65 7.08 -4.57 -0.82
C ILE A 65 6.93 -5.43 -2.07
N ILE A 66 6.10 -4.96 -3.01
CA ILE A 66 5.69 -5.69 -4.19
C ILE A 66 6.82 -5.79 -5.23
N SER A 67 7.71 -4.81 -5.27
CA SER A 67 8.91 -4.82 -6.12
C SER A 67 10.02 -5.77 -5.63
N ALA A 68 9.74 -6.64 -4.67
CA ALA A 68 10.68 -7.65 -4.21
C ALA A 68 11.07 -8.62 -5.33
N LYS A 69 12.38 -8.95 -5.42
CA LYS A 69 12.93 -9.82 -6.47
C LYS A 69 12.66 -11.30 -6.24
N ASN A 70 12.50 -11.71 -4.99
CA ASN A 70 12.32 -13.12 -4.60
C ASN A 70 11.37 -13.23 -3.41
N VAL A 71 10.89 -14.45 -3.16
CA VAL A 71 9.91 -14.75 -2.11
C VAL A 71 10.42 -14.34 -0.74
N LYS A 72 11.69 -14.63 -0.43
CA LYS A 72 12.25 -14.32 0.90
C LYS A 72 12.33 -12.82 1.19
N THR A 73 12.69 -12.03 0.18
CA THR A 73 12.71 -10.56 0.30
C THR A 73 11.29 -10.03 0.47
N PHE A 74 10.32 -10.62 -0.24
CA PHE A 74 8.91 -10.27 -0.09
C PHE A 74 8.41 -10.55 1.33
N GLU A 75 8.66 -11.76 1.87
CA GLU A 75 8.33 -12.15 3.24
C GLU A 75 8.88 -11.15 4.26
N ASN A 76 10.20 -10.92 4.26
CA ASN A 76 10.82 -10.02 5.22
C ASN A 76 10.26 -8.58 5.16
N ARG A 77 9.93 -8.09 3.96
CA ARG A 77 9.32 -6.75 3.78
C ARG A 77 7.87 -6.70 4.25
N LEU A 78 7.13 -7.78 4.01
CA LEU A 78 5.74 -7.91 4.43
C LEU A 78 5.64 -8.02 5.95
N ASP A 79 6.50 -8.84 6.58
CA ASP A 79 6.52 -9.03 8.02
C ASP A 79 6.76 -7.71 8.76
N ARG A 80 7.75 -6.92 8.31
CA ARG A 80 8.01 -5.58 8.86
C ARG A 80 6.86 -4.60 8.66
N TYR A 81 6.15 -4.69 7.53
CA TYR A 81 5.01 -3.82 7.27
C TYR A 81 3.80 -4.17 8.14
N TRP A 82 3.66 -5.45 8.49
CA TRP A 82 2.54 -5.95 9.29
C TRP A 82 2.82 -6.06 10.78
N GLU A 83 4.06 -5.86 11.23
CA GLU A 83 4.45 -5.92 12.65
C GLU A 83 3.54 -5.08 13.58
N HIS A 84 3.08 -3.92 13.10
CA HIS A 84 2.19 -3.02 13.84
C HIS A 84 0.74 -3.08 13.35
N HIS A 85 0.43 -3.98 12.42
CA HIS A 85 -0.91 -4.12 11.86
C HIS A 85 -1.78 -4.95 12.81
N PRO A 86 -3.05 -4.56 13.07
CA PRO A 86 -3.95 -5.28 13.99
C PRO A 86 -4.07 -6.79 13.71
N MET A 87 -3.87 -7.18 12.44
CA MET A 87 -3.92 -8.58 12.01
C MET A 87 -2.74 -9.46 12.43
N TYR A 88 -1.63 -8.90 12.91
CA TYR A 88 -0.48 -9.72 13.29
C TYR A 88 -0.74 -10.51 14.58
N PHE A 89 -1.55 -9.97 15.50
CA PHE A 89 -1.82 -10.56 16.82
C PHE A 89 -3.27 -11.02 17.02
N ASP A 90 -4.16 -10.75 16.07
CA ASP A 90 -5.59 -11.08 16.18
C ASP A 90 -5.93 -12.39 15.44
N HIS A 91 -6.36 -13.39 16.20
CA HIS A 91 -6.75 -14.71 15.71
C HIS A 91 -8.19 -14.78 15.22
N GLU A 92 -9.01 -13.76 15.54
CA GLU A 92 -10.40 -13.63 15.14
C GLU A 92 -10.57 -12.70 13.92
N ALA A 93 -9.46 -12.08 13.47
CA ALA A 93 -9.47 -11.15 12.35
C ALA A 93 -10.02 -11.78 11.06
N ASP A 94 -11.20 -11.31 10.64
CA ASP A 94 -11.79 -11.68 9.36
C ASP A 94 -11.09 -10.96 8.22
N TYR A 95 -10.24 -11.70 7.49
CA TYR A 95 -9.52 -11.24 6.30
C TYR A 95 -10.41 -10.58 5.22
N CYS A 96 -11.72 -10.82 5.23
CA CYS A 96 -12.68 -10.21 4.32
C CYS A 96 -13.26 -8.86 4.81
N ALA A 97 -13.19 -8.55 6.10
CA ALA A 97 -13.74 -7.33 6.68
C ALA A 97 -12.76 -6.13 6.66
N ILE A 98 -11.50 -6.37 6.29
CA ILE A 98 -10.45 -5.32 6.22
C ILE A 98 -10.64 -4.46 4.96
N ASN A 99 -11.71 -3.68 4.96
CA ASN A 99 -11.75 -2.42 4.23
C ASN A 99 -10.76 -1.50 4.92
N ILE A 100 -9.56 -1.40 4.38
CA ILE A 100 -8.50 -0.50 4.84
C ILE A 100 -8.98 0.93 4.64
N LYS A 101 -9.71 1.47 5.63
CA LYS A 101 -9.75 2.90 5.94
C LYS A 101 -8.54 3.23 6.81
N ALA A 102 -7.33 2.89 6.37
CA ALA A 102 -6.14 3.52 6.93
C ALA A 102 -5.93 4.84 6.17
N HIS A 103 -6.73 5.85 6.55
CA HIS A 103 -6.30 7.23 6.41
C HIS A 103 -5.03 7.37 7.27
N GLN A 104 -3.87 7.53 6.64
CA GLN A 104 -2.68 8.00 7.33
C GLN A 104 -2.91 9.49 7.67
N PRO A 105 -3.00 9.91 8.95
CA PRO A 105 -2.96 11.32 9.29
C PRO A 105 -1.62 11.91 8.86
N GLY A 106 -1.68 13.10 8.26
CA GLY A 106 -0.62 13.71 7.47
C GLY A 106 0.78 13.70 8.08
N GLN A 107 1.73 13.18 7.31
CA GLN A 107 3.11 13.65 7.37
C GLN A 107 3.16 14.99 6.64
N LYS A 108 3.23 16.08 7.40
CA LYS A 108 3.48 17.41 6.87
C LYS A 108 4.81 17.38 6.13
N SER A 109 4.79 17.79 4.88
CA SER A 109 5.98 18.21 4.15
C SER A 109 6.61 19.38 4.92
N THR A 110 7.71 19.13 5.61
CA THR A 110 8.65 20.18 5.97
C THR A 110 9.37 20.54 4.67
N ALA A 111 8.81 21.52 3.96
CA ALA A 111 9.49 22.14 2.84
C ALA A 111 10.78 22.76 3.37
N GLU A 112 11.90 22.29 2.85
CA GLU A 112 13.16 23.03 2.81
C GLU A 112 12.86 24.38 2.13
N VAL A 113 13.00 25.47 2.88
CA VAL A 113 13.02 26.83 2.35
C VAL A 113 14.42 27.35 2.60
N GLU A 114 15.21 27.38 1.52
CA GLU A 114 16.48 28.08 1.45
C GLU A 114 16.29 29.58 1.80
N PRO A 115 17.23 30.21 2.53
CA PRO A 115 17.10 31.59 2.95
C PRO A 115 17.52 32.53 1.82
N ASN A 116 16.57 33.24 1.22
CA ASN A 116 16.87 34.40 0.38
C ASN A 116 16.31 35.65 1.06
N THR A 117 17.26 36.45 1.54
CA THR A 117 17.30 37.90 1.65
C THR A 117 16.00 38.66 1.38
N GLU A 118 15.51 39.34 2.40
CA GLU A 118 14.83 40.65 2.29
C GLU A 118 14.74 41.26 3.71
N GLU A 119 15.65 42.20 4.01
CA GLU A 119 15.42 43.28 4.99
C GLU A 119 14.08 43.97 4.66
N PRO A 120 13.26 44.40 5.64
CA PRO A 120 13.34 45.81 6.02
C PRO A 120 12.81 46.22 7.42
N ALA A 121 13.25 47.41 7.81
CA ALA A 121 12.48 48.49 8.45
C ALA A 121 12.26 48.53 9.99
N MET A 122 12.83 49.61 10.56
CA MET A 122 12.14 50.62 11.40
C MET A 122 11.92 50.32 12.89
N LEU A 123 12.91 50.70 13.71
CA LEU A 123 12.81 51.17 15.11
C LEU A 123 14.12 51.96 15.37
N LEU A 124 14.23 53.24 15.75
CA LEU A 124 13.46 54.09 16.66
C LEU A 124 13.64 55.58 16.29
N LEU A 125 12.54 56.31 16.16
CA LEU A 125 12.50 57.74 16.41
C LEU A 125 12.36 57.96 17.92
N SER A 126 13.46 58.26 18.61
CA SER A 126 13.44 59.06 19.84
C SER A 126 14.87 59.42 20.24
N GLU A 127 15.32 60.63 19.89
CA GLU A 127 16.16 61.53 20.71
C GLU A 127 16.60 62.74 19.87
N GLN A 128 15.78 63.79 19.91
CA GLN A 128 16.14 65.18 19.61
C GLN A 128 15.33 66.04 20.59
N THR A 129 15.93 66.33 21.74
CA THR A 129 16.14 67.66 22.35
C THR A 129 16.85 67.48 23.67
#